data_AF-A0A7W7D7L1-F1
#
_entry.id   AF-A0A7W7D7L1-F1
#
_cell.length_a   1.000
_cell.length_b   1.000
_cell.length_c   1.000
_cell.angle_alpha   90.00
_cell.angle_beta   90.00
_cell.angle_gamma   90.00
#
_symmetry.space_group_name_H-M   'P 1'
#
loop_
_entity.id
_entity.type
_entity.pdbx_description
1 polymer ?
#
loop_
_entity_poly.entity_id
_entity_poly.type
_entity_poly.pdbx_seq_one_letter_code
_entity_poly.pdbx_strand_id
1 'polypeptide(L)' 'MGTASARHTCPECRCAARRVFCAPHLGRLDPAVADAFAREERSRDAPEIVSGVPPGRRPV' A
#
# COMPACT_ATOMS: atom_id res chain seq x y z
N MET A 1 2.92 -22.48 -6.78
CA MET A 1 1.85 -21.45 -6.75
C MET A 1 0.67 -22.01 -5.99
N GLY A 2 0.15 -21.32 -4.97
CA GLY A 2 -0.93 -21.83 -4.11
C GLY A 2 -2.32 -21.64 -4.73
N THR A 3 -3.23 -22.58 -4.49
CA THR A 3 -4.65 -22.46 -4.84
C THR A 3 -5.35 -21.49 -3.89
N ALA A 4 -5.93 -20.41 -4.44
CA ALA A 4 -6.68 -19.44 -3.66
C ALA A 4 -8.04 -20.00 -3.20
N SER A 5 -8.45 -19.69 -1.98
CA SER A 5 -9.69 -20.19 -1.38
C SER A 5 -10.95 -19.70 -2.10
N ALA A 6 -12.02 -20.50 -2.08
CA ALA A 6 -13.30 -20.16 -2.72
C ALA A 6 -14.08 -19.06 -1.97
N ARG A 7 -13.79 -18.87 -0.68
CA ARG A 7 -14.40 -17.86 0.19
C ARG A 7 -13.33 -17.22 1.08
N HIS A 8 -13.57 -15.95 1.43
CA HIS A 8 -12.75 -15.18 2.36
C HIS A 8 -13.65 -14.25 3.19
N THR A 9 -13.10 -13.70 4.27
CA THR A 9 -13.79 -12.69 5.07
C THR A 9 -13.75 -11.35 4.34
N CYS A 10 -14.92 -10.73 4.12
CA CYS A 10 -14.99 -9.40 3.50
C CYS A 10 -14.32 -8.37 4.42
N PRO A 11 -13.35 -7.58 3.96
CA PRO A 11 -12.70 -6.58 4.81
C PRO A 11 -13.61 -5.38 5.15
N GLU A 12 -14.75 -5.21 4.46
CA GLU A 12 -15.72 -4.14 4.77
C GLU A 12 -16.75 -4.61 5.81
N CYS A 13 -17.54 -5.65 5.49
CA CYS A 13 -18.66 -6.08 6.33
C CYS A 13 -18.37 -7.31 7.20
N ARG A 14 -17.19 -7.93 7.07
CA ARG A 14 -16.75 -9.14 7.78
C ARG A 14 -17.58 -10.40 7.53
N CYS A 15 -18.57 -10.36 6.64
CA CYS A 15 -19.30 -11.54 6.18
C CYS A 15 -18.45 -12.40 5.23
N ALA A 16 -18.85 -13.67 5.05
CA ALA A 16 -18.22 -14.56 4.08
C ALA A 16 -18.49 -14.06 2.63
N ALA A 17 -17.43 -13.70 1.92
CA ALA A 17 -17.48 -13.28 0.53
C ALA A 17 -17.06 -14.42 -0.41
N ARG A 18 -17.84 -14.64 -1.48
CA ARG A 18 -17.46 -15.57 -2.56
C ARG A 18 -16.37 -14.93 -3.41
N ARG A 19 -15.39 -15.73 -3.83
CA ARG A 19 -14.38 -15.27 -4.77
C ARG A 19 -15.01 -14.93 -6.12
N VAL A 20 -14.74 -13.72 -6.61
CA VAL A 20 -15.10 -13.26 -7.96
C VAL A 20 -13.80 -12.87 -8.65
N PHE A 21 -13.65 -13.22 -9.93
CA PHE A 21 -12.50 -12.75 -10.70
C PHE A 21 -12.64 -11.24 -10.89
N CYS A 22 -11.76 -10.50 -10.25
CA CYS A 22 -11.72 -9.04 -10.28
C CYS A 22 -10.26 -8.60 -10.31
N ALA A 23 -10.02 -7.33 -10.61
CA ALA A 23 -8.71 -6.76 -10.38
C ALA A 23 -8.31 -7.01 -8.91
N PRO A 24 -7.04 -7.36 -8.64
CA PRO A 24 -6.59 -7.48 -7.26
C PRO A 24 -6.94 -6.18 -6.51
N HIS A 25 -7.26 -6.29 -5.22
CA HIS A 25 -7.66 -5.17 -4.36
C HIS A 25 -6.49 -4.20 -4.08
N LEU A 26 -5.74 -3.79 -5.10
CA LEU A 26 -4.62 -2.87 -5.02
C LEU A 26 -5.06 -1.48 -4.50
N GLY A 27 -6.33 -1.11 -4.69
CA GLY A 27 -6.90 0.12 -4.13
C GLY A 27 -7.28 0.04 -2.64
N ARG A 28 -7.18 -1.13 -1.99
CA ARG A 28 -7.45 -1.30 -0.54
C ARG A 28 -6.18 -1.33 0.31
N LEU A 29 -5.03 -0.99 -0.26
CA LEU A 29 -3.84 -0.82 0.57
C LEU A 29 -4.07 0.27 1.61
N ASP A 30 -3.52 0.05 2.80
CA ASP A 30 -3.40 1.12 3.78
C ASP A 30 -2.71 2.32 3.12
N PRO A 31 -3.23 3.55 3.25
CA PRO A 31 -2.68 4.72 2.57
C PRO A 31 -1.17 4.92 2.83
N ALA A 32 -0.69 4.63 4.03
CA ALA A 32 0.73 4.77 4.35
C ALA A 32 1.59 3.75 3.60
N VAL A 33 1.07 2.55 3.34
CA VAL A 33 1.75 1.52 2.54
C VAL A 33 1.72 1.89 1.06
N ALA A 34 0.59 2.40 0.56
CA ALA A 34 0.48 2.88 -0.81
C ALA A 34 1.48 4.03 -1.08
N ASP A 35 1.58 4.99 -0.17
CA ASP A 35 2.55 6.09 -0.25
C ASP A 35 4.00 5.61 -0.23
N ALA A 36 4.29 4.57 0.56
CA ALA A 36 5.63 3.98 0.61
C ALA A 36 6.02 3.35 -0.75
N PHE A 37 5.12 2.60 -1.38
CA PHE A 37 5.36 2.08 -2.74
C PHE A 37 5.48 3.18 -3.78
N ALA A 38 4.63 4.20 -3.72
CA ALA A 38 4.73 5.34 -4.62
C ALA A 38 6.04 6.13 -4.44
N ARG A 39 6.61 6.19 -3.23
CA ARG A 39 7.94 6.78 -2.99
C ARG A 39 9.06 5.89 -3.52
N GLU A 40 8.95 4.57 -3.36
CA GLU A 40 9.92 3.61 -3.86
C GLU A 40 10.01 3.67 -5.39
N GLU A 41 8.89 3.59 -6.09
CA GLU A 41 8.83 3.71 -7.55
C GLU A 41 9.45 5.05 -8.02
N ARG A 42 9.07 6.18 -7.39
CA ARG A 42 9.62 7.50 -7.71
C ARG A 42 11.13 7.61 -7.48
N SER A 43 11.67 6.88 -6.51
CA SER A 43 13.10 6.97 -6.19
C SER A 43 14.00 6.55 -7.36
N ARG A 44 13.49 5.73 -8.27
CA ARG A 44 14.21 5.26 -9.45
C ARG A 44 14.24 6.29 -10.58
N ASP A 45 13.11 6.96 -10.84
CA ASP A 45 12.93 7.80 -12.02
C ASP A 45 12.98 9.30 -11.73
N ALA A 46 12.47 9.73 -10.56
CA ALA A 46 12.36 11.13 -10.15
C ALA A 46 12.48 11.26 -8.63
N PRO A 47 13.65 10.98 -8.04
CA PRO A 47 13.86 11.09 -6.61
C PRO A 47 13.73 12.54 -6.14
N GLU A 48 13.25 12.72 -4.92
CA GLU A 48 13.27 14.03 -4.26
C GLU A 48 14.73 14.45 -4.00
N ILE A 49 15.12 15.61 -4.54
CA ILE A 49 16.46 16.17 -4.35
C ILE A 49 16.47 17.02 -3.09
N VAL A 50 17.19 16.56 -2.08
CA VAL A 50 17.40 17.30 -0.83
C VAL A 50 18.49 18.36 -1.06
N SER A 51 18.11 19.63 -1.16
CA SER A 51 19.02 20.76 -1.43
C SER A 51 19.63 21.40 -0.18
N GLY A 52 19.23 20.95 1.01
CA GLY A 52 19.72 21.46 2.28
C GLY A 52 19.33 20.54 3.43
N VAL A 53 19.95 20.75 4.59
CA VAL A 53 19.67 19.92 5.77
C VAL A 53 18.22 20.14 6.22
N PRO A 54 17.37 19.10 6.28
CA PRO A 54 16.03 19.22 6.81
C PRO A 54 16.09 19.73 8.26
N PRO A 55 15.16 20.61 8.68
CA PRO A 55 15.14 21.09 10.04
C PRO A 55 15.00 19.90 11.00
N GLY A 56 16.00 19.73 11.87
CA GLY A 56 15.97 18.67 12.87
C GLY A 56 14.79 18.84 13.83
N ARG A 57 14.14 17.74 14.21
CA ARG A 57 13.28 17.75 15.39
C ARG A 57 14.17 17.94 16.61
N ARG A 58 13.96 19.04 17.33
CA ARG A 58 14.61 19.27 18.62
C ARG A 58 14.05 18.21 19.60
N PRO A 59 14.89 17.34 20.20
CA PRO A 59 14.41 16.49 21.28
C PRO A 59 13.94 17.38 22.42
N VAL A 60 12.74 17.10 22.95
CA VAL A 60 12.21 17.67 24.19
C VAL A 60 12.58 16.78 25.37
#